data_AF-A0A3P7J6A1-F1
#
_entry.id   AF-A0A3P7J6A1-F1
#
_cell.length_a   1.000
_cell.length_b   1.000
_cell.length_c   1.000
_cell.angle_alpha   90.00
_cell.angle_beta   90.00
_cell.angle_gamma   90.00
#
_symmetry.space_group_name_H-M   'P 1'
#
loop_
_entity.id
_entity.type
_entity.pdbx_description
1 polymer ?
#
loop_
_entity_poly.entity_id
_entity_poly.type
_entity_poly.pdbx_seq_one_letter_code
_entity_poly.pdbx_strand_id
1 'polypeptide(L)'
;MGRTVVHWAAGHSASTLKDLSNEAAFAKAVAVQDESGCSPLAIALREANFESAKILMGSAATTIPGGAPLLTVLSGLEYSEALGNYPNINLNIQDADGQTPLHLAVSRDIGCVVALLSYGADVNAKDKNGHNALMKAVQAGYLDLVKLLLLFDADLKAVDAQGQSVYEINKTSKRRADIDILLADMNPPAASASPPPTKKKRLGAEFLSSFDWLAGTSTGAILALALSQGKSIPFCRSMYFRLKDEIFCGDRPYSALILDSFLRSEFGENTTMADLTKKNVMVTACVANVCPPQLQLLRSYQLETSEEEN
;
A
#
# COMPACT_ATOMS: atom_id res chain seq x y z
N MET A 1 15.72 17.01 -29.61
CA MET A 1 16.70 15.94 -29.94
C MET A 1 16.95 14.95 -28.78
N GLY A 2 16.06 14.80 -27.78
CA GLY A 2 16.28 13.85 -26.66
C GLY A 2 15.45 12.55 -26.66
N ARG A 3 14.43 12.39 -27.52
CA ARG A 3 13.58 11.19 -27.52
C ARG A 3 14.18 10.05 -28.34
N THR A 4 14.42 8.91 -27.69
CA THR A 4 14.85 7.67 -28.36
C THR A 4 13.67 6.92 -28.97
N VAL A 5 13.94 5.89 -29.79
CA VAL A 5 12.90 5.00 -30.34
C VAL A 5 12.10 4.32 -29.21
N VAL A 6 12.75 4.02 -28.08
CA VAL A 6 12.09 3.46 -26.90
C VAL A 6 11.09 4.44 -26.29
N HIS A 7 11.37 5.76 -26.28
CA HIS A 7 10.41 6.78 -25.84
C HIS A 7 9.16 6.83 -26.73
N TRP A 8 9.34 6.69 -28.04
CA TRP A 8 8.22 6.69 -28.98
C TRP A 8 7.37 5.41 -28.84
N ALA A 9 8.03 4.25 -28.86
CA ALA A 9 7.39 2.95 -28.73
C ALA A 9 6.64 2.82 -27.39
N ALA A 10 7.21 3.37 -26.31
CA ALA A 10 6.59 3.39 -25.00
C ALA A 10 5.19 4.03 -25.02
N GLY A 11 5.02 5.16 -25.70
CA GLY A 11 3.72 5.82 -25.80
C GLY A 11 2.76 5.15 -26.79
N HIS A 12 3.26 4.59 -27.90
CA HIS A 12 2.42 4.33 -29.07
C HIS A 12 2.27 2.85 -29.47
N SER A 13 3.19 1.96 -29.08
CA SER A 13 3.17 0.58 -29.56
C SER A 13 3.94 -0.39 -28.66
N ALA A 14 3.18 -1.16 -27.86
CA ALA A 14 3.74 -2.21 -27.02
C ALA A 14 4.39 -3.34 -27.81
N SER A 15 3.90 -3.63 -29.03
CA SER A 15 4.51 -4.65 -29.90
C SER A 15 5.91 -4.26 -30.33
N THR A 16 6.10 -3.02 -30.81
CA THR A 16 7.45 -2.53 -31.18
C THR A 16 8.38 -2.46 -29.97
N LEU A 17 7.86 -2.09 -28.81
CA LEU A 17 8.63 -2.08 -27.58
C LEU A 17 9.07 -3.50 -27.15
N LYS A 18 8.22 -4.50 -27.37
CA LYS A 18 8.53 -5.90 -27.12
C LYS A 18 9.63 -6.40 -28.06
N ASP A 19 9.59 -6.01 -29.33
CA ASP A 19 10.64 -6.35 -30.29
C ASP A 19 11.98 -5.73 -29.88
N LEU A 20 11.94 -4.45 -29.46
CA LEU A 20 13.11 -3.72 -28.95
C LEU A 20 13.66 -4.33 -27.65
N SER A 21 12.82 -4.96 -26.82
CA SER A 21 13.27 -5.57 -25.56
C SER A 21 14.27 -6.71 -25.72
N ASN A 22 14.36 -7.30 -26.91
CA ASN A 22 15.33 -8.35 -27.22
C ASN A 22 16.71 -7.80 -27.61
N GLU A 23 16.85 -6.49 -27.79
CA GLU A 23 18.12 -5.87 -28.15
C GLU A 23 18.98 -5.54 -26.92
N ALA A 24 20.30 -5.77 -27.03
CA ALA A 24 21.25 -5.46 -25.96
C ALA A 24 21.29 -3.96 -25.58
N ALA A 25 20.89 -3.08 -26.50
CA ALA A 25 20.81 -1.63 -26.27
C ALA A 25 19.58 -1.20 -25.46
N PHE A 26 18.57 -2.07 -25.33
CA PHE A 26 17.30 -1.75 -24.69
C PHE A 26 17.48 -1.34 -23.23
N ALA A 27 18.21 -2.14 -22.45
CA ALA A 27 18.42 -1.87 -21.03
C ALA A 27 19.06 -0.48 -20.77
N LYS A 28 19.95 -0.04 -21.66
CA LYS A 28 20.52 1.32 -21.59
C LYS A 28 19.49 2.38 -21.96
N ALA A 29 18.70 2.14 -23.00
CA ALA A 29 17.71 3.09 -23.51
C ALA A 29 16.51 3.30 -22.56
N VAL A 30 16.16 2.31 -21.72
CA VAL A 30 15.09 2.41 -20.71
C VAL A 30 15.41 3.46 -19.63
N ALA A 31 16.69 3.70 -19.34
CA ALA A 31 17.13 4.65 -18.33
C ALA A 31 17.41 6.06 -18.88
N VAL A 32 17.40 6.27 -20.20
CA VAL A 32 17.65 7.58 -20.83
C VAL A 32 16.47 8.51 -20.57
N GLN A 33 16.76 9.77 -20.25
CA GLN A 33 15.75 10.82 -20.12
C GLN A 33 15.68 11.68 -21.39
N ASP A 34 14.47 12.11 -21.76
CA ASP A 34 14.27 13.10 -22.81
C ASP A 34 14.61 14.53 -22.35
N GLU A 35 14.45 15.52 -23.23
CA GLU A 35 14.75 16.94 -22.94
C GLU A 35 13.90 17.53 -21.80
N SER A 36 12.79 16.88 -21.45
CA SER A 36 11.94 17.21 -20.30
C SER A 36 12.29 16.42 -19.03
N GLY A 37 13.33 15.57 -19.06
CA GLY A 37 13.71 14.71 -17.94
C GLY A 37 12.83 13.45 -17.82
N CYS A 38 11.97 13.17 -18.79
CA CYS A 38 11.05 12.03 -18.75
C CYS A 38 11.72 10.77 -19.29
N SER A 39 11.59 9.64 -18.58
CA SER A 39 12.02 8.33 -19.09
C SER A 39 10.96 7.72 -20.02
N PRO A 40 11.31 6.69 -20.83
CA PRO A 40 10.33 5.96 -21.63
C PRO A 40 9.19 5.40 -20.79
N LEU A 41 9.49 4.93 -19.58
CA LEU A 41 8.47 4.43 -18.65
C LEU A 41 7.46 5.54 -18.28
N ALA A 42 7.94 6.76 -18.03
CA ALA A 42 7.07 7.91 -17.78
C ALA A 42 6.13 8.19 -18.96
N ILE A 43 6.63 8.05 -20.20
CA ILE A 43 5.82 8.27 -21.41
C ILE A 43 4.80 7.16 -21.60
N ALA A 44 5.19 5.89 -21.48
CA ALA A 44 4.25 4.77 -21.57
C ALA A 44 3.06 4.95 -20.64
N LEU A 45 3.32 5.44 -19.44
CA LEU A 45 2.31 5.57 -18.41
C LEU A 45 1.51 6.87 -18.53
N ARG A 46 2.12 7.97 -19.00
CA ARG A 46 1.38 9.20 -19.35
C ARG A 46 0.38 8.96 -20.49
N GLU A 47 0.76 8.17 -21.49
CA GLU A 47 -0.11 7.82 -22.62
C GLU A 47 -1.03 6.61 -22.32
N ALA A 48 -1.10 6.14 -21.05
CA ALA A 48 -1.91 5.00 -20.60
C ALA A 48 -1.66 3.68 -21.38
N ASN A 49 -0.42 3.47 -21.84
CA ASN A 49 0.00 2.28 -22.58
C ASN A 49 0.55 1.21 -21.62
N PHE A 50 -0.36 0.49 -20.96
CA PHE A 50 -0.06 -0.46 -19.88
C PHE A 50 0.85 -1.62 -20.30
N GLU A 51 0.68 -2.15 -21.51
CA GLU A 51 1.52 -3.24 -22.02
C GLU A 51 2.96 -2.78 -22.25
N SER A 52 3.16 -1.56 -22.73
CA SER A 52 4.50 -0.98 -22.85
C SER A 52 5.13 -0.76 -21.49
N ALA A 53 4.37 -0.29 -20.51
CA ALA A 53 4.83 -0.13 -19.13
C ALA A 53 5.25 -1.46 -18.50
N LYS A 54 4.50 -2.54 -18.77
CA LYS A 54 4.80 -3.90 -18.29
C LYS A 54 6.14 -4.40 -18.80
N ILE A 55 6.40 -4.22 -20.09
CA ILE A 55 7.67 -4.60 -20.72
C ILE A 55 8.83 -3.79 -20.13
N LEU A 56 8.66 -2.48 -19.95
CA LEU A 56 9.69 -1.59 -19.41
C LEU A 56 10.01 -1.87 -17.94
N MET A 57 9.03 -2.27 -17.13
CA MET A 57 9.24 -2.62 -15.72
C MET A 57 9.80 -4.04 -15.53
N GLY A 58 9.47 -4.99 -16.41
CA GLY A 58 10.08 -6.32 -16.40
C GLY A 58 11.59 -6.30 -16.67
N SER A 59 12.08 -5.28 -17.37
CA SER A 59 13.51 -5.05 -17.63
C SER A 59 14.17 -4.17 -16.56
N ALA A 60 14.34 -4.69 -15.34
CA ALA A 60 15.27 -4.19 -14.31
C ALA A 60 15.42 -2.66 -14.10
N ALA A 61 14.37 -1.87 -14.29
CA ALA A 61 14.39 -0.42 -14.09
C ALA A 61 13.67 -0.04 -12.78
N THR A 62 14.12 -0.60 -11.66
CA THR A 62 13.58 -0.30 -10.32
C THR A 62 14.15 0.97 -9.69
N THR A 63 15.12 1.63 -10.32
CA THR A 63 15.66 2.91 -9.85
C THR A 63 15.90 3.84 -11.02
N ILE A 64 15.04 4.86 -11.16
CA ILE A 64 15.25 5.94 -12.12
C ILE A 64 15.88 7.09 -11.33
N PRO A 65 17.09 7.57 -11.69
CA PRO A 65 17.65 8.76 -11.08
C PRO A 65 16.78 9.97 -11.45
N GLY A 66 16.16 10.61 -10.46
CA GLY A 66 15.21 11.71 -10.65
C GLY A 66 13.77 11.21 -10.62
N GLY A 67 13.09 11.44 -9.49
CA GLY A 67 11.79 10.87 -9.12
C GLY A 67 10.55 11.27 -9.95
N ALA A 68 10.73 12.02 -11.04
CA ALA A 68 9.64 12.52 -11.87
C ALA A 68 8.82 11.44 -12.62
N PRO A 69 9.40 10.32 -13.11
CA PRO A 69 8.67 9.34 -13.90
C PRO A 69 7.50 8.73 -13.15
N LEU A 70 7.75 8.08 -12.01
CA LEU A 70 6.73 7.33 -11.27
C LEU A 70 5.65 8.23 -10.66
N LEU A 71 5.98 9.49 -10.37
CA LEU A 71 4.99 10.47 -9.97
C LEU A 71 4.07 10.85 -11.13
N THR A 72 4.63 11.01 -12.33
CA THR A 72 3.90 11.25 -13.58
C THR A 72 3.04 10.03 -13.96
N VAL A 73 3.60 8.82 -13.82
CA VAL A 73 2.90 7.53 -13.94
C VAL A 73 1.63 7.56 -13.14
N LEU A 74 1.75 7.85 -11.84
CA LEU A 74 0.61 7.83 -10.94
C LEU A 74 -0.36 8.95 -11.32
N SER A 75 0.12 10.16 -11.60
CA SER A 75 -0.75 11.27 -11.98
C SER A 75 -1.67 11.03 -13.19
N GLY A 76 -1.31 10.12 -14.12
CA GLY A 76 -2.03 9.89 -15.38
C GLY A 76 -2.89 8.62 -15.46
N LEU A 77 -2.72 7.65 -14.57
CA LEU A 77 -3.41 6.37 -14.66
C LEU A 77 -4.73 6.34 -13.86
N GLU A 78 -5.64 5.48 -14.27
CA GLU A 78 -6.62 4.89 -13.35
C GLU A 78 -5.85 3.97 -12.38
N TYR A 79 -5.44 4.56 -11.24
CA TYR A 79 -4.44 4.06 -10.28
C TYR A 79 -4.60 2.59 -9.83
N SER A 80 -5.81 2.03 -9.86
CA SER A 80 -6.10 0.70 -9.33
C SER A 80 -5.49 -0.43 -10.14
N GLU A 81 -5.54 -0.37 -11.48
CA GLU A 81 -5.06 -1.47 -12.33
C GLU A 81 -3.54 -1.49 -12.42
N ALA A 82 -2.90 -0.32 -12.40
CA ALA A 82 -1.45 -0.23 -12.46
C ALA A 82 -0.81 -0.74 -11.17
N LEU A 83 -1.28 -0.31 -10.00
CA LEU A 83 -0.66 -0.71 -8.73
C LEU A 83 -0.77 -2.22 -8.46
N GLY A 84 -1.88 -2.85 -8.84
CA GLY A 84 -2.07 -4.30 -8.70
C GLY A 84 -1.14 -5.15 -9.57
N ASN A 85 -0.71 -4.63 -10.71
CA ASN A 85 0.19 -5.34 -11.62
C ASN A 85 1.69 -5.23 -11.22
N TYR A 86 2.04 -4.34 -10.28
CA TYR A 86 3.44 -4.01 -9.99
C TYR A 86 3.72 -3.91 -8.48
N PRO A 87 3.92 -5.04 -7.78
CA PRO A 87 4.04 -5.10 -6.32
C PRO A 87 5.30 -4.44 -5.73
N ASN A 88 6.27 -4.02 -6.57
CA ASN A 88 7.55 -3.44 -6.13
C ASN A 88 7.71 -1.95 -6.47
N ILE A 89 6.61 -1.23 -6.73
CA ILE A 89 6.67 0.20 -6.99
C ILE A 89 6.97 0.98 -5.70
N ASN A 90 7.99 1.83 -5.71
CA ASN A 90 8.25 2.77 -4.61
C ASN A 90 7.29 3.97 -4.66
N LEU A 91 6.25 3.96 -3.83
CA LEU A 91 5.22 5.01 -3.77
C LEU A 91 5.64 6.29 -3.04
N ASN A 92 6.86 6.35 -2.50
CA ASN A 92 7.36 7.48 -1.70
C ASN A 92 8.38 8.33 -2.45
N ILE A 93 8.46 8.17 -3.77
CA ILE A 93 9.32 8.99 -4.63
C ILE A 93 8.81 10.44 -4.62
N GLN A 94 9.73 11.39 -4.55
CA GLN A 94 9.43 12.82 -4.55
C GLN A 94 9.82 13.47 -5.89
N ASP A 95 9.03 14.44 -6.35
CA ASP A 95 9.41 15.32 -7.46
C ASP A 95 10.31 16.49 -7.04
N ALA A 96 10.51 17.40 -8.00
CA ALA A 96 11.24 18.64 -7.81
C ALA A 96 10.64 19.55 -6.72
N ASP A 97 9.38 19.37 -6.31
CA ASP A 97 8.72 20.12 -5.25
C ASP A 97 8.64 19.32 -3.93
N GLY A 98 9.25 18.13 -3.88
CA GLY A 98 9.19 17.23 -2.74
C GLY A 98 7.88 16.45 -2.64
N GLN A 99 6.98 16.57 -3.63
CA GLN A 99 5.67 15.96 -3.60
C GLN A 99 5.76 14.47 -3.94
N THR A 100 5.16 13.65 -3.09
CA THR A 100 4.91 12.22 -3.37
C THR A 100 3.64 12.03 -4.20
N PRO A 101 3.42 10.85 -4.81
CA PRO A 101 2.16 10.53 -5.50
C PRO A 101 0.91 10.79 -4.67
N LEU A 102 0.99 10.56 -3.36
CA LEU A 102 -0.12 10.83 -2.47
C LEU A 102 -0.45 12.33 -2.41
N HIS A 103 0.55 13.22 -2.44
CA HIS A 103 0.31 14.67 -2.44
C HIS A 103 -0.41 15.13 -3.71
N LEU A 104 -0.04 14.56 -4.87
CA LEU A 104 -0.70 14.90 -6.14
C LEU A 104 -2.09 14.29 -6.24
N ALA A 105 -2.30 13.09 -5.68
CA ALA A 105 -3.59 12.42 -5.72
C ALA A 105 -4.69 13.21 -4.98
N VAL A 106 -4.34 13.99 -3.95
CA VAL A 106 -5.29 14.85 -3.21
C VAL A 106 -6.04 15.81 -4.12
N SER A 107 -5.42 16.34 -5.19
CA SER A 107 -6.06 17.28 -6.11
C SER A 107 -6.76 16.61 -7.30
N ARG A 108 -6.75 15.27 -7.37
CA ARG A 108 -7.33 14.50 -8.48
C ARG A 108 -8.63 13.80 -8.07
N ASP A 109 -8.52 12.63 -7.45
CA ASP A 109 -9.64 11.76 -7.11
C ASP A 109 -9.37 10.92 -5.86
N ILE A 110 -10.43 10.61 -5.12
CA ILE A 110 -10.37 9.84 -3.89
C ILE A 110 -9.98 8.37 -4.13
N GLY A 111 -10.37 7.78 -5.28
CA GLY A 111 -9.99 6.42 -5.63
C GLY A 111 -8.47 6.26 -5.77
N CYS A 112 -7.81 7.29 -6.30
CA CYS A 112 -6.36 7.35 -6.41
C CYS A 112 -5.68 7.33 -5.04
N VAL A 113 -6.21 8.13 -4.10
CA VAL A 113 -5.72 8.20 -2.71
C VAL A 113 -5.91 6.86 -2.01
N VAL A 114 -7.08 6.23 -2.15
CA VAL A 114 -7.36 4.90 -1.58
C VAL A 114 -6.36 3.87 -2.13
N ALA A 115 -6.15 3.84 -3.44
CA ALA A 115 -5.22 2.89 -4.05
C ALA A 115 -3.80 3.09 -3.53
N LEU A 116 -3.28 4.32 -3.51
CA LEU A 116 -1.93 4.60 -3.00
C LEU A 116 -1.75 4.17 -1.54
N LEU A 117 -2.72 4.50 -0.68
CA LEU A 117 -2.68 4.12 0.74
C LEU A 117 -2.80 2.60 0.94
N SER A 118 -3.62 1.94 0.13
CA SER A 118 -3.78 0.48 0.12
C SER A 118 -2.52 -0.27 -0.30
N TYR A 119 -1.67 0.34 -1.13
CA TYR A 119 -0.39 -0.24 -1.55
C TYR A 119 0.81 0.25 -0.71
N GLY A 120 0.55 0.96 0.40
CA GLY A 120 1.57 1.30 1.38
C GLY A 120 2.29 2.63 1.16
N ALA A 121 1.67 3.58 0.44
CA ALA A 121 2.19 4.95 0.39
C ALA A 121 2.29 5.56 1.80
N ASP A 122 3.36 6.29 2.06
CA ASP A 122 3.57 6.99 3.32
C ASP A 122 2.62 8.19 3.40
N VAL A 123 1.63 8.09 4.29
CA VAL A 123 0.64 9.13 4.57
C VAL A 123 1.25 10.40 5.19
N ASN A 124 2.42 10.27 5.82
CA ASN A 124 3.09 11.32 6.58
C ASN A 124 4.30 11.91 5.86
N ALA A 125 4.58 11.48 4.63
CA ALA A 125 5.57 12.12 3.79
C ALA A 125 5.28 13.62 3.67
N LYS A 126 6.31 14.45 3.72
CA LYS A 126 6.22 15.90 3.62
C LYS A 126 6.80 16.40 2.30
N ASP A 127 6.15 17.38 1.70
CA ASP A 127 6.69 18.15 0.59
C ASP A 127 7.73 19.20 1.05
N LYS A 128 8.31 19.97 0.11
CA LYS A 128 9.29 21.02 0.45
C LYS A 128 8.75 22.13 1.34
N ASN A 129 7.44 22.34 1.35
CA ASN A 129 6.78 23.30 2.23
C ASN A 129 6.44 22.68 3.59
N GLY A 130 6.83 21.42 3.83
CA GLY A 130 6.49 20.70 5.06
C GLY A 130 5.04 20.20 5.10
N HIS A 131 4.27 20.36 4.03
CA HIS A 131 2.90 19.87 3.98
C HIS A 131 2.87 18.37 3.75
N ASN A 132 2.08 17.64 4.55
CA ASN A 132 1.68 16.28 4.24
C ASN A 132 0.38 16.25 3.41
N ALA A 133 -0.05 15.07 2.98
CA ALA A 133 -1.29 14.90 2.22
C ALA A 133 -2.53 15.41 2.99
N LEU A 134 -2.55 15.25 4.33
CA LEU A 134 -3.63 15.73 5.19
C LEU A 134 -3.75 17.26 5.16
N MET A 135 -2.63 17.98 5.27
CA MET A 135 -2.62 19.44 5.21
C MET A 135 -3.14 19.96 3.88
N LYS A 136 -2.74 19.34 2.75
CA LYS A 136 -3.28 19.68 1.43
C LYS A 136 -4.79 19.43 1.33
N ALA A 137 -5.27 18.30 1.87
CA ALA A 137 -6.69 17.96 1.89
C ALA A 137 -7.53 18.94 2.74
N VAL A 138 -6.99 19.37 3.89
CA VAL A 138 -7.61 20.37 4.75
C VAL A 138 -7.63 21.74 4.07
N GLN A 139 -6.53 22.17 3.47
CA GLN A 139 -6.44 23.43 2.73
C GLN A 139 -7.45 23.48 1.57
N ALA A 140 -7.61 22.37 0.83
CA ALA A 140 -8.60 22.23 -0.22
C ALA A 140 -10.05 22.09 0.29
N GLY A 141 -10.24 21.74 1.55
CA GLY A 141 -11.55 21.51 2.16
C GLY A 141 -12.19 20.16 1.80
N TYR A 142 -11.40 19.14 1.46
CA TYR A 142 -11.88 17.81 1.06
C TYR A 142 -12.14 16.90 2.29
N LEU A 143 -13.30 17.07 2.94
CA LEU A 143 -13.69 16.37 4.16
C LEU A 143 -13.59 14.83 4.08
N ASP A 144 -14.01 14.22 2.98
CA ASP A 144 -13.95 12.75 2.82
C ASP A 144 -12.52 12.25 2.72
N LEU A 145 -11.66 13.05 2.09
CA LEU A 145 -10.23 12.79 1.97
C LEU A 145 -9.52 12.99 3.32
N VAL A 146 -9.94 13.99 4.12
CA VAL A 146 -9.49 14.18 5.51
C VAL A 146 -9.86 12.97 6.37
N LYS A 147 -11.11 12.50 6.31
CA LYS A 147 -11.56 11.27 7.02
C LYS A 147 -10.71 10.06 6.64
N LEU A 148 -10.51 9.87 5.34
CA LEU A 148 -9.75 8.76 4.79
C LEU A 148 -8.29 8.80 5.27
N LEU A 149 -7.62 9.94 5.16
CA LEU A 149 -6.21 10.06 5.56
C LEU A 149 -6.04 9.81 7.07
N LEU A 150 -6.99 10.26 7.89
CA LEU A 150 -6.96 9.99 9.34
C LEU A 150 -7.21 8.52 9.68
N LEU A 151 -8.03 7.81 8.90
CA LEU A 151 -8.19 6.36 9.02
C LEU A 151 -6.89 5.60 8.70
N PHE A 152 -6.03 6.19 7.86
CA PHE A 152 -4.72 5.66 7.51
C PHE A 152 -3.58 6.17 8.40
N ASP A 153 -3.90 6.73 9.58
CA ASP A 153 -2.94 7.18 10.61
C ASP A 153 -2.12 8.41 10.19
N ALA A 154 -2.73 9.33 9.44
CA ALA A 154 -2.14 10.65 9.18
C ALA A 154 -1.88 11.44 10.48
N ASP A 155 -0.69 12.01 10.58
CA ASP A 155 -0.23 12.75 11.76
C ASP A 155 -0.91 14.12 11.85
N LEU A 156 -1.80 14.24 12.84
CA LEU A 156 -2.49 15.46 13.21
C LEU A 156 -1.58 16.52 13.84
N LYS A 157 -0.45 16.10 14.41
CA LYS A 157 0.52 16.98 15.08
C LYS A 157 1.59 17.49 14.14
N ALA A 158 1.58 17.04 12.88
CA ALA A 158 2.49 17.56 11.88
C ALA A 158 2.34 19.08 11.77
N VAL A 159 3.47 19.75 11.61
CA VAL A 159 3.58 21.17 11.26
C VAL A 159 4.28 21.32 9.92
N ASP A 160 3.88 22.35 9.18
CA ASP A 160 4.52 22.76 7.93
C ASP A 160 5.87 23.47 8.19
N ALA A 161 6.51 23.95 7.12
CA ALA A 161 7.79 24.66 7.21
C ALA A 161 7.69 26.01 7.92
N GLN A 162 6.49 26.58 8.03
CA GLN A 162 6.18 27.82 8.73
C GLN A 162 5.77 27.57 10.20
N GLY A 163 5.71 26.31 10.63
CA GLY A 163 5.30 25.91 11.96
C GLY A 163 3.79 25.85 12.17
N GLN A 164 2.99 25.96 11.11
CA GLN A 164 1.54 25.90 11.18
C GLN A 164 1.06 24.46 11.31
N SER A 165 0.19 24.21 12.29
CA SER A 165 -0.46 22.91 12.45
C SER A 165 -1.65 22.75 11.50
N VAL A 166 -2.15 21.52 11.38
CA VAL A 166 -3.39 21.21 10.63
C VAL A 166 -4.57 22.10 11.06
N TYR A 167 -4.68 22.41 12.37
CA TYR A 167 -5.70 23.29 12.92
C TYR A 167 -5.55 24.74 12.43
N GLU A 168 -4.33 25.21 12.26
CA GLU A 168 -4.07 26.56 11.76
C GLU A 168 -4.35 26.68 10.27
N ILE A 169 -3.94 25.67 9.50
CA ILE A 169 -4.24 25.58 8.07
C ILE A 169 -5.75 25.54 7.84
N ASN A 170 -6.49 24.80 8.68
CA ASN A 170 -7.96 24.74 8.60
C ASN A 170 -8.64 26.10 8.75
N LYS A 171 -8.01 27.09 9.41
CA LYS A 171 -8.60 28.43 9.56
C LYS A 171 -8.84 29.12 8.22
N THR A 172 -8.06 28.76 7.20
CA THR A 172 -8.15 29.31 5.83
C THR A 172 -8.98 28.45 4.89
N SER A 173 -9.49 27.29 5.35
CA SER A 173 -10.23 26.35 4.52
C SER A 173 -11.70 26.77 4.32
N LYS A 174 -12.29 26.32 3.20
CA LYS A 174 -13.70 26.58 2.89
C LYS A 174 -14.68 25.80 3.78
N ARG A 175 -14.29 24.60 4.25
CA ARG A 175 -15.11 23.70 5.10
C ARG A 175 -14.60 23.64 6.53
N ARG A 176 -14.18 24.79 7.05
CA ARG A 176 -13.57 24.90 8.37
C ARG A 176 -14.41 24.26 9.48
N ALA A 177 -15.71 24.56 9.54
CA ALA A 177 -16.57 24.10 10.64
C ALA A 177 -16.65 22.57 10.71
N ASP A 178 -16.87 21.91 9.57
CA ASP A 178 -16.96 20.44 9.50
C ASP A 178 -15.63 19.77 9.88
N ILE A 179 -14.53 20.35 9.42
CA ILE A 179 -13.19 19.84 9.73
C ILE A 179 -12.85 20.10 11.20
N ASP A 180 -13.20 21.25 11.78
CA ASP A 180 -12.98 21.55 13.20
C ASP A 180 -13.74 20.55 14.10
N ILE A 181 -14.99 20.21 13.76
CA ILE A 181 -15.78 19.19 14.46
C ILE A 181 -15.07 17.82 14.39
N LEU A 182 -14.61 17.44 13.21
CA LEU A 182 -13.97 16.16 12.99
C LEU A 182 -12.61 16.06 13.72
N LEU A 183 -11.81 17.12 13.68
CA LEU A 183 -10.53 17.16 14.38
C LEU A 183 -10.70 17.16 15.90
N ALA A 184 -11.79 17.73 16.42
CA ALA A 184 -12.12 17.71 17.84
C ALA A 184 -12.51 16.29 18.33
N ASP A 185 -13.26 15.53 17.52
CA ASP A 185 -13.60 14.13 17.84
C ASP A 185 -12.34 13.23 17.89
N MET A 186 -11.38 13.51 16.99
CA MET A 186 -10.16 12.72 16.90
C MET A 186 -9.13 13.02 18.00
N ASN A 187 -9.12 14.24 18.54
CA ASN A 187 -8.21 14.71 19.58
C ASN A 187 -8.97 15.38 20.75
N PRO A 188 -9.62 14.60 21.64
CA PRO A 188 -10.34 15.16 22.78
C PRO A 188 -9.36 15.90 23.72
N PRO A 189 -9.75 17.06 24.28
CA PRO A 189 -8.89 17.81 25.19
C PRO A 189 -8.54 16.96 26.42
N ALA A 190 -7.25 16.85 26.69
CA ALA A 190 -6.72 16.15 27.85
C ALA A 190 -7.06 16.91 29.15
N ALA A 191 -8.24 16.67 29.75
CA ALA A 191 -8.48 16.74 31.21
C ALA A 191 -9.96 16.52 31.58
N SER A 192 -10.27 15.40 32.24
CA SER A 192 -10.98 15.39 33.53
C SER A 192 -10.74 14.03 34.23
N ALA A 193 -10.61 14.08 35.55
CA ALA A 193 -10.12 12.99 36.39
C ALA A 193 -11.16 11.88 36.66
N SER A 194 -10.65 10.63 36.74
CA SER A 194 -11.15 9.37 37.36
C SER A 194 -11.47 8.18 36.42
N PRO A 195 -11.18 6.91 36.84
CA PRO A 195 -11.03 5.73 35.95
C PRO A 195 -12.32 4.87 35.85
N PRO A 196 -12.49 4.05 34.78
CA PRO A 196 -11.88 2.72 34.66
C PRO A 196 -11.19 2.48 33.30
N PRO A 197 -10.41 1.40 33.10
CA PRO A 197 -9.57 1.21 31.91
C PRO A 197 -10.42 0.74 30.72
N THR A 198 -11.10 1.68 30.06
CA THR A 198 -11.86 1.37 28.85
C THR A 198 -10.99 1.62 27.63
N LYS A 199 -10.24 0.59 27.23
CA LYS A 199 -9.81 0.25 25.86
C LYS A 199 -9.78 1.41 24.84
N LYS A 200 -9.14 2.55 25.15
CA LYS A 200 -9.02 3.69 24.23
C LYS A 200 -7.56 3.86 23.83
N LYS A 201 -7.32 3.59 22.54
CA LYS A 201 -6.19 4.05 21.71
C LYS A 201 -4.78 3.72 22.21
N ARG A 202 -4.50 2.41 22.35
CA ARG A 202 -3.15 1.87 22.10
C ARG A 202 -3.20 0.77 21.04
N LEU A 203 -3.91 0.97 19.94
CA LEU A 203 -3.81 0.09 18.77
C LEU A 203 -2.55 0.48 17.99
N GLY A 204 -1.41 0.07 18.52
CA GLY A 204 -0.09 0.17 17.91
C GLY A 204 0.70 -1.11 18.17
N ALA A 205 2.00 -1.14 17.85
CA ALA A 205 2.87 -2.30 18.10
C ALA A 205 2.79 -2.82 19.56
N GLU A 206 2.48 -1.95 20.52
CA GLU A 206 2.26 -2.28 21.94
C GLU A 206 1.02 -3.20 22.20
N PHE A 207 0.02 -3.18 21.32
CA PHE A 207 -1.15 -4.06 21.46
C PHE A 207 -0.79 -5.50 21.14
N LEU A 208 -0.09 -5.72 20.04
CA LEU A 208 0.28 -7.07 19.59
C LEU A 208 1.32 -7.71 20.50
N SER A 209 2.20 -6.94 21.14
CA SER A 209 3.11 -7.46 22.16
C SER A 209 2.37 -7.98 23.40
N SER A 210 1.11 -7.60 23.61
CA SER A 210 0.30 -8.03 24.76
C SER A 210 -0.33 -9.42 24.58
N PHE A 211 -0.22 -10.03 23.40
CA PHE A 211 -0.81 -11.34 23.12
C PHE A 211 0.26 -12.39 22.83
N ASP A 212 0.36 -13.42 23.65
CA ASP A 212 1.26 -14.56 23.39
C ASP A 212 0.69 -15.53 22.34
N TRP A 213 -0.64 -15.52 22.18
CA TRP A 213 -1.39 -16.43 21.33
C TRP A 213 -2.16 -15.68 20.24
N LEU A 214 -2.09 -16.17 19.01
CA LEU A 214 -2.86 -15.70 17.87
C LEU A 214 -3.66 -16.86 17.27
N ALA A 215 -4.96 -16.66 17.09
CA ALA A 215 -5.84 -17.64 16.46
C ALA A 215 -6.59 -17.00 15.29
N GLY A 216 -6.75 -17.74 14.20
CA GLY A 216 -7.46 -17.25 13.02
C GLY A 216 -8.16 -18.36 12.24
N THR A 217 -9.17 -17.98 11.46
CA THR A 217 -9.98 -18.93 10.69
C THR A 217 -9.78 -18.77 9.19
N SER A 218 -10.56 -17.89 8.54
CA SER A 218 -10.45 -17.59 7.11
C SER A 218 -9.45 -16.44 6.90
N THR A 219 -9.90 -15.23 6.57
CA THR A 219 -9.04 -14.04 6.47
C THR A 219 -8.25 -13.79 7.76
N GLY A 220 -8.87 -14.04 8.92
CA GLY A 220 -8.21 -13.91 10.22
C GLY A 220 -6.98 -14.82 10.37
N ALA A 221 -6.96 -15.99 9.72
CA ALA A 221 -5.79 -16.85 9.72
C ALA A 221 -4.63 -16.25 8.92
N ILE A 222 -4.91 -15.74 7.73
CA ILE A 222 -3.92 -15.05 6.89
C ILE A 222 -3.29 -13.89 7.67
N LEU A 223 -4.11 -13.09 8.35
CA LEU A 223 -3.65 -11.98 9.18
C LEU A 223 -2.86 -12.47 10.41
N ALA A 224 -3.32 -13.51 11.11
CA ALA A 224 -2.61 -14.08 12.26
C ALA A 224 -1.22 -14.59 11.86
N LEU A 225 -1.10 -15.26 10.72
CA LEU A 225 0.16 -15.72 10.16
C LEU A 225 1.08 -14.54 9.84
N ALA A 226 0.58 -13.49 9.19
CA ALA A 226 1.38 -12.31 8.85
C ALA A 226 1.93 -11.61 10.10
N LEU A 227 1.07 -11.42 11.10
CA LEU A 227 1.46 -10.82 12.37
C LEU A 227 2.49 -11.69 13.12
N SER A 228 2.36 -13.01 13.04
CA SER A 228 3.31 -13.94 13.69
C SER A 228 4.71 -13.93 13.05
N GLN A 229 4.81 -13.72 11.74
CA GLN A 229 6.08 -13.47 11.06
C GLN A 229 6.69 -12.10 11.43
N GLY A 230 5.98 -11.27 12.18
CA GLY A 230 6.40 -9.93 12.56
C GLY A 230 6.12 -8.86 11.51
N LYS A 231 5.23 -9.12 10.56
CA LYS A 231 4.74 -8.09 9.63
C LYS A 231 3.95 -7.04 10.42
N SER A 232 4.03 -5.78 9.98
CA SER A 232 3.38 -4.67 10.66
C SER A 232 1.86 -4.64 10.42
N ILE A 233 1.11 -3.94 11.26
CA ILE A 233 -0.34 -3.74 11.05
C ILE A 233 -0.61 -2.99 9.73
N PRO A 234 0.12 -1.90 9.37
CA PRO A 234 -0.04 -1.25 8.07
C PRO A 234 0.21 -2.21 6.89
N PHE A 235 1.21 -3.09 7.00
CA PHE A 235 1.44 -4.13 6.00
C PHE A 235 0.24 -5.08 5.89
N CYS A 236 -0.28 -5.57 7.01
CA CYS A 236 -1.45 -6.46 7.00
C CYS A 236 -2.70 -5.80 6.41
N ARG A 237 -2.91 -4.51 6.68
CA ARG A 237 -3.97 -3.69 6.06
C ARG A 237 -3.80 -3.63 4.54
N SER A 238 -2.58 -3.33 4.07
CA SER A 238 -2.24 -3.30 2.64
C SER A 238 -2.44 -4.65 1.96
N MET A 239 -1.92 -5.72 2.57
CA MET A 239 -2.08 -7.09 2.11
C MET A 239 -3.55 -7.48 1.97
N TYR A 240 -4.42 -7.08 2.90
CA TYR A 240 -5.86 -7.34 2.81
C TYR A 240 -6.52 -6.63 1.61
N PHE A 241 -6.16 -5.37 1.34
CA PHE A 241 -6.69 -4.66 0.18
C PHE A 241 -6.24 -5.30 -1.13
N ARG A 242 -4.95 -5.64 -1.26
CA ARG A 242 -4.42 -6.38 -2.41
C ARG A 242 -5.09 -7.73 -2.59
N LEU A 243 -5.25 -8.49 -1.50
CA LEU A 243 -5.98 -9.75 -1.50
C LEU A 243 -7.39 -9.60 -2.08
N LYS A 244 -8.10 -8.52 -1.69
CA LYS A 244 -9.46 -8.25 -2.21
C LYS A 244 -9.45 -7.93 -3.71
N ASP A 245 -8.47 -7.15 -4.15
CA ASP A 245 -8.42 -6.60 -5.50
C ASP A 245 -7.74 -7.53 -6.52
N GLU A 246 -6.94 -8.51 -6.07
CA GLU A 246 -6.26 -9.48 -6.94
C GLU A 246 -6.98 -10.84 -7.01
N ILE A 247 -7.60 -11.29 -5.91
CA ILE A 247 -8.14 -12.67 -5.82
C ILE A 247 -9.61 -12.74 -6.25
N PHE A 248 -10.39 -11.69 -5.98
CA PHE A 248 -11.83 -11.68 -6.23
C PHE A 248 -12.19 -10.89 -7.48
N CYS A 249 -11.41 -11.07 -8.55
CA CYS A 249 -11.68 -10.50 -9.86
C CYS A 249 -12.56 -11.43 -10.70
N GLY A 250 -13.60 -10.86 -11.32
CA GLY A 250 -14.49 -11.60 -12.24
C GLY A 250 -15.59 -12.40 -11.54
N ASP A 251 -16.20 -13.29 -12.32
CA ASP A 251 -17.33 -14.10 -11.86
C ASP A 251 -16.87 -15.34 -11.09
N ARG A 252 -17.70 -15.76 -10.13
CA ARG A 252 -17.47 -17.00 -9.38
C ARG A 252 -17.59 -18.22 -10.30
N PRO A 253 -16.79 -19.28 -10.09
CA PRO A 253 -15.84 -19.49 -8.99
C PRO A 253 -14.46 -18.85 -9.21
N TYR A 254 -13.85 -18.38 -8.12
CA TYR A 254 -12.50 -17.79 -8.16
C TYR A 254 -11.41 -18.88 -8.24
N SER A 255 -10.31 -18.58 -8.92
CA SER A 255 -9.19 -19.51 -9.08
C SER A 255 -8.38 -19.66 -7.79
N ALA A 256 -8.28 -20.88 -7.29
CA ALA A 256 -7.43 -21.21 -6.13
C ALA A 256 -5.93 -20.98 -6.42
N LEU A 257 -5.51 -21.04 -7.69
CA LEU A 257 -4.11 -20.83 -8.08
C LEU A 257 -3.65 -19.38 -7.84
N ILE A 258 -4.56 -18.41 -8.02
CA ILE A 258 -4.26 -17.00 -7.76
C ILE A 258 -4.05 -16.80 -6.26
N LEU A 259 -4.92 -17.38 -5.44
CA LEU A 259 -4.77 -17.34 -3.98
C LEU A 259 -3.49 -18.03 -3.53
N ASP A 260 -3.15 -19.20 -4.07
CA ASP A 260 -1.90 -19.90 -3.72
C ASP A 260 -0.67 -19.06 -4.10
N SER A 261 -0.63 -18.49 -5.30
CA SER A 261 0.45 -17.59 -5.74
C SER A 261 0.58 -16.36 -4.83
N PHE A 262 -0.54 -15.75 -4.43
CA PHE A 262 -0.57 -14.61 -3.53
C PHE A 262 -0.01 -14.98 -2.14
N LEU A 263 -0.44 -16.11 -1.57
CA LEU A 263 0.06 -16.55 -0.27
C LEU A 263 1.57 -16.86 -0.33
N ARG A 264 2.05 -17.50 -1.40
CA ARG A 264 3.49 -17.75 -1.60
C ARG A 264 4.30 -16.46 -1.68
N SER A 265 3.80 -15.42 -2.35
CA SER A 265 4.51 -14.14 -2.46
C SER A 265 4.56 -13.39 -1.13
N GLU A 266 3.50 -13.44 -0.32
CA GLU A 266 3.44 -12.71 0.95
C GLU A 266 4.19 -13.40 2.10
N PHE A 267 4.10 -14.73 2.18
CA PHE A 267 4.63 -15.54 3.29
C PHE A 267 5.95 -16.26 2.97
N GLY A 268 6.32 -16.35 1.69
CA GLY A 268 7.49 -17.09 1.21
C GLY A 268 7.15 -18.55 0.88
N GLU A 269 7.69 -19.04 -0.23
CA GLU A 269 7.39 -20.37 -0.75
C GLU A 269 7.93 -21.52 0.12
N ASN A 270 9.05 -21.28 0.82
CA ASN A 270 9.72 -22.28 1.65
C ASN A 270 9.48 -22.07 3.15
N THR A 271 8.60 -21.15 3.52
CA THR A 271 8.33 -20.85 4.93
C THR A 271 7.35 -21.86 5.50
N THR A 272 7.70 -22.44 6.64
CA THR A 272 6.89 -23.46 7.32
C THR A 272 6.27 -22.94 8.60
N MET A 273 5.27 -23.64 9.13
CA MET A 273 4.63 -23.30 10.42
C MET A 273 5.62 -23.37 11.60
N ALA A 274 6.66 -24.20 11.50
CA ALA A 274 7.70 -24.33 12.53
C ALA A 274 8.62 -23.11 12.61
N ASP A 275 8.74 -22.33 11.52
CA ASP A 275 9.55 -21.11 11.50
C ASP A 275 8.90 -19.97 12.30
N LEU A 276 7.61 -20.10 12.65
CA LEU A 276 6.82 -19.11 13.39
C LEU A 276 7.02 -19.23 14.90
N THR A 277 8.17 -18.77 15.39
CA THR A 277 8.60 -18.94 16.80
C THR A 277 8.24 -17.78 17.73
N LYS A 278 7.86 -16.63 17.18
CA LYS A 278 7.64 -15.40 18.00
C LYS A 278 6.36 -15.42 18.83
N LYS A 279 5.32 -16.08 18.33
CA LYS A 279 3.99 -16.16 18.96
C LYS A 279 3.38 -17.52 18.65
N ASN A 280 2.59 -18.05 19.57
CA ASN A 280 1.88 -19.30 19.33
C ASN A 280 0.70 -19.04 18.39
N VAL A 281 0.71 -19.65 17.22
CA VAL A 281 -0.32 -19.47 16.19
C VAL A 281 -1.14 -20.74 16.04
N MET A 282 -2.45 -20.57 15.91
CA MET A 282 -3.36 -21.63 15.47
C MET A 282 -4.29 -21.16 14.35
N VAL A 283 -4.42 -21.98 13.32
CA VAL A 283 -5.28 -21.73 12.16
C VAL A 283 -6.25 -22.90 11.98
N THR A 284 -7.52 -22.61 11.75
CA THR A 284 -8.53 -23.66 11.55
C THR A 284 -8.62 -24.10 10.08
N ALA A 285 -8.70 -25.41 9.85
CA ALA A 285 -9.03 -26.01 8.56
C ALA A 285 -10.11 -27.08 8.73
N CYS A 286 -10.95 -27.27 7.71
CA CYS A 286 -11.95 -28.34 7.69
C CYS A 286 -11.45 -29.47 6.79
N VAL A 287 -11.26 -30.64 7.36
CA VAL A 287 -10.86 -31.86 6.66
C VAL A 287 -12.12 -32.52 6.13
N ALA A 288 -12.41 -32.26 4.86
CA ALA A 288 -13.66 -32.66 4.20
C ALA A 288 -13.59 -34.04 3.52
N ASN A 289 -12.44 -34.71 3.52
CA ASN A 289 -12.25 -36.04 2.92
C ASN A 289 -12.57 -37.21 3.89
N VAL A 290 -13.17 -36.92 5.05
CA VAL A 290 -13.59 -37.89 6.06
C VAL A 290 -15.04 -37.64 6.48
N CYS A 291 -15.73 -38.69 6.97
CA CYS A 291 -17.10 -38.60 7.47
C CYS A 291 -17.17 -39.18 8.91
N PRO A 292 -17.54 -38.38 9.93
CA PRO A 292 -17.91 -36.96 9.84
C PRO A 292 -16.71 -36.06 9.49
N PRO A 293 -16.93 -34.90 8.84
CA PRO A 293 -15.88 -33.92 8.61
C PRO A 293 -15.21 -33.52 9.92
N GLN A 294 -13.88 -33.37 9.89
CA GLN A 294 -13.09 -33.09 11.09
C GLN A 294 -12.53 -31.67 11.06
N LEU A 295 -12.55 -31.01 12.22
CA LEU A 295 -11.83 -29.75 12.41
C LEU A 295 -10.36 -30.06 12.68
N GLN A 296 -9.49 -29.50 11.86
CA GLN A 296 -8.05 -29.56 12.05
C GLN A 296 -7.53 -28.19 12.48
N LEU A 297 -6.65 -28.18 13.49
CA LEU A 297 -5.92 -27.00 13.91
C LEU A 297 -4.48 -27.10 13.41
N LEU A 298 -4.11 -26.22 12.49
CA LEU A 298 -2.73 -26.04 12.05
C LEU A 298 -2.03 -25.15 13.08
N ARG A 299 -0.94 -25.65 13.67
CA ARG A 299 -0.30 -25.03 14.85
C ARG A 299 1.17 -24.77 14.60
N SER A 300 1.72 -23.71 15.21
CA SER A 300 3.17 -23.43 15.21
C SER A 300 3.90 -23.97 16.44
N TYR A 301 3.18 -24.61 17.36
CA TYR A 301 3.68 -25.12 18.64
C TYR A 301 3.32 -26.59 18.79
N GLN A 302 4.11 -27.30 19.60
CA GLN A 302 3.88 -28.71 19.93
C GLN A 302 2.99 -28.85 21.16
N LEU A 303 2.14 -29.87 21.16
CA LEU A 303 1.41 -30.35 22.33
C LEU A 303 2.32 -31.20 23.20
N GLU A 304 2.21 -31.04 24.52
CA GLU A 304 2.99 -31.80 25.50
C GLU A 304 2.61 -33.29 25.56
N THR A 305 1.43 -33.67 25.06
CA THR A 305 0.80 -34.96 25.35
C THR A 305 0.70 -35.93 24.17
N SER A 306 1.10 -35.55 22.95
CA SER A 306 0.93 -36.42 21.77
C SER A 306 1.97 -36.15 20.69
N GLU A 307 2.88 -37.11 20.46
CA GLU A 307 3.76 -37.10 19.28
C GLU A 307 2.99 -37.42 17.99
N GLU A 308 1.86 -38.12 18.07
CA GLU A 308 1.04 -38.48 16.90
C GLU A 308 0.20 -37.30 16.38
N GLU A 309 -0.10 -36.30 17.22
CA GLU A 309 -0.85 -35.09 16.86
C GLU A 309 0.05 -33.87 16.53
N ASN A 310 1.36 -33.99 16.71
CA ASN A 310 2.37 -32.96 16.48
C ASN A 310 3.01 -33.10 15.09
#